data_AF-A0A139D0I9-F1
#
_entry.id   AF-A0A139D0I9-F1
#
_cell.length_a   1.000
_cell.length_b   1.000
_cell.length_c   1.000
_cell.angle_alpha   90.00
_cell.angle_beta   90.00
_cell.angle_gamma   90.00
#
_symmetry.space_group_name_H-M   'P 1'
#
loop_
_entity.id
_entity.type
_entity.pdbx_description
1 polymer ?
#
loop_
_entity_poly.entity_id
_entity_poly.type
_entity_poly.pdbx_seq_one_letter_code
_entity_poly.pdbx_strand_id
1 'polypeptide(L)'
;IITEKGPLILEINARFQGSLDSVEIATGINLFQAHVDAFKGMLPEKPKYQRWGGRTILYASEKPVTVRKQISEVFGRGRFADIPKSGYEAFPDEPVVSILAEGNSRSDVIGYMKEQAKMLHKIM
;
A
#
# COMPACT_ATOMS: atom_id res chain seq x y z
N ILE A 1 -14.00 -11.21 9.23
CA ILE A 1 -15.14 -11.13 8.28
C ILE A 1 -16.31 -10.47 8.98
N ILE A 2 -17.04 -9.57 8.33
CA ILE A 2 -18.31 -9.06 8.88
C ILE A 2 -19.43 -9.96 8.37
N THR A 3 -20.15 -10.60 9.29
CA THR A 3 -21.33 -11.45 9.00
C THR A 3 -22.59 -10.78 9.52
N GLU A 4 -23.76 -11.34 9.22
CA GLU A 4 -25.04 -10.89 9.79
C GLU A 4 -25.07 -10.93 11.32
N LYS A 5 -24.29 -11.84 11.93
CA LYS A 5 -24.16 -11.97 13.40
C LYS A 5 -23.06 -11.08 13.99
N GLY A 6 -22.38 -10.28 13.16
CA GLY A 6 -21.27 -9.41 13.55
C GLY A 6 -19.90 -9.89 13.06
N PRO A 7 -18.81 -9.25 13.57
CA PRO A 7 -17.45 -9.54 13.14
C PRO A 7 -16.97 -10.90 13.68
N LEU A 8 -16.47 -11.73 12.77
CA LEU A 8 -15.73 -12.95 13.08
C LEU A 8 -14.23 -12.71 12.90
N ILE A 9 -13.46 -13.04 13.92
CA ILE A 9 -12.00 -13.00 13.91
C ILE A 9 -11.51 -14.18 13.06
N LEU A 10 -10.73 -13.88 12.02
CA LEU A 10 -10.08 -14.92 11.21
C LEU A 10 -8.68 -15.23 11.73
N GLU A 11 -7.91 -14.19 12.00
CA GLU A 11 -6.48 -14.29 12.29
C GLU A 11 -6.05 -13.10 13.16
N ILE A 12 -5.12 -13.35 14.09
CA ILE A 12 -4.46 -12.31 14.89
C ILE A 12 -2.95 -12.52 14.76
N ASN A 13 -2.24 -11.47 14.36
CA ASN A 13 -0.80 -11.48 14.19
C ASN A 13 -0.14 -10.50 15.15
N ALA A 14 0.87 -10.94 15.90
CA ALA A 14 1.70 -10.09 16.74
C ALA A 14 2.85 -9.43 15.94
N ARG A 15 2.56 -8.90 14.75
CA ARG A 15 3.51 -8.25 13.84
C ARG A 15 2.81 -7.20 12.99
N PHE A 16 3.57 -6.35 12.30
CA PHE A 16 2.99 -5.41 11.34
C PHE A 16 2.25 -6.13 10.21
N GLN A 17 1.13 -5.53 9.81
CA GLN A 17 0.46 -5.89 8.56
C GLN A 17 1.23 -5.30 7.37
N GLY A 18 1.20 -6.00 6.23
CA GLY A 18 1.85 -5.54 4.99
C GLY A 18 1.22 -4.29 4.35
N SER A 19 0.12 -3.78 4.92
CA SER A 19 -0.58 -2.56 4.52
C SER A 19 -0.37 -1.42 5.51
N LEU A 20 0.78 -1.41 6.21
CA LEU A 20 1.17 -0.38 7.20
C LEU A 20 0.92 1.04 6.69
N ASP A 21 1.34 1.34 5.44
CA ASP A 21 1.23 2.66 4.83
C ASP A 21 -0.21 3.21 4.88
N SER A 22 -1.21 2.35 4.70
CA SER A 22 -2.62 2.78 4.68
C SER A 22 -3.10 3.29 6.05
N VAL A 23 -2.54 2.74 7.14
CA VAL A 23 -2.84 3.18 8.51
C VAL A 23 -2.14 4.51 8.77
N GLU A 24 -0.87 4.62 8.39
CA GLU A 24 -0.10 5.86 8.57
C GLU A 24 -0.71 7.01 7.76
N ILE A 25 -1.11 6.77 6.51
CA ILE A 25 -1.81 7.76 5.68
C ILE A 25 -3.14 8.16 6.33
N ALA A 26 -3.92 7.20 6.85
CA ALA A 26 -5.25 7.49 7.38
C ALA A 26 -5.23 8.24 8.72
N THR A 27 -4.15 8.08 9.50
CA THR A 27 -4.08 8.56 10.88
C THR A 27 -3.00 9.62 11.12
N GLY A 28 -2.04 9.76 10.19
CA GLY A 28 -0.88 10.63 10.30
C GLY A 28 0.16 10.18 11.33
N ILE A 29 0.00 9.03 11.97
CA ILE A 29 0.98 8.53 12.94
C ILE A 29 2.13 7.82 12.24
N ASN A 30 3.31 7.86 12.86
CA ASN A 30 4.38 6.94 12.55
C ASN A 30 4.17 5.66 13.38
N LEU A 31 3.56 4.64 12.78
CA LEU A 31 3.19 3.41 13.47
C LEU A 31 4.42 2.55 13.77
N PHE A 32 5.47 2.63 12.95
CA PHE A 32 6.75 1.99 13.25
C PHE A 32 7.37 2.55 14.53
N GLN A 33 7.45 3.87 14.65
CA GLN A 33 8.00 4.54 15.83
C GLN A 33 7.15 4.23 17.08
N ALA A 34 5.82 4.28 16.96
CA ALA A 34 4.92 3.91 18.06
C ALA A 34 5.15 2.47 18.54
N HIS A 35 5.43 1.54 17.62
CA HIS A 35 5.79 0.17 17.98
C HIS A 35 7.14 0.08 18.71
N VAL A 36 8.16 0.79 18.23
CA VAL A 36 9.49 0.84 18.88
C VAL A 36 9.38 1.43 20.29
N ASP A 37 8.60 2.49 20.47
CA ASP A 37 8.39 3.15 21.76
C ASP A 37 7.59 2.29 22.74
N ALA A 38 6.71 1.41 22.25
CA ALA A 38 6.01 0.45 23.09
C ALA A 38 6.96 -0.52 23.81
N PHE A 39 8.13 -0.85 23.24
CA PHE A 39 9.16 -1.65 23.95
C PHE A 39 9.76 -0.92 25.16
N LYS A 40 9.59 0.40 25.24
CA LYS A 40 9.98 1.22 26.39
C LYS A 40 8.81 1.49 27.34
N GLY A 41 7.66 0.86 27.12
CA GLY A 41 6.43 1.10 27.88
C GLY A 41 5.68 2.37 27.49
N MET A 42 6.09 3.05 26.40
CA MET A 42 5.41 4.25 25.90
C MET A 42 4.39 3.85 24.83
N LEU A 43 3.12 3.78 25.21
CA LEU A 43 2.05 3.44 24.28
C LEU A 43 1.55 4.69 23.54
N PRO A 44 1.20 4.59 22.25
CA PRO A 44 0.61 5.72 21.54
C PRO A 44 -0.78 6.02 22.08
N GLU A 45 -1.16 7.30 22.05
CA GLU A 45 -2.56 7.68 22.20
C GLU A 45 -3.38 7.11 21.04
N LYS A 46 -4.69 6.95 21.26
CA LYS A 46 -5.59 6.51 20.20
C LYS A 46 -5.56 7.53 19.06
N PRO A 47 -5.13 7.12 17.85
CA PRO A 47 -5.03 8.04 16.73
C PRO A 47 -6.41 8.54 16.31
N LYS A 48 -6.47 9.81 15.89
CA LYS A 48 -7.66 10.36 15.23
C LYS A 48 -7.60 10.01 13.75
N TYR A 49 -8.76 9.66 13.20
CA TYR A 49 -8.94 9.57 11.75
C TYR A 49 -8.68 10.95 11.12
N GLN A 50 -7.89 11.00 10.06
CA GLN A 50 -7.58 12.22 9.31
C GLN A 50 -8.10 12.18 7.87
N ARG A 51 -7.94 11.05 7.19
CA ARG A 51 -8.30 10.89 5.77
C ARG A 51 -8.42 9.41 5.39
N TRP A 52 -8.86 9.13 4.17
CA TRP A 52 -8.79 7.78 3.62
C TRP A 52 -7.37 7.52 3.11
N GLY A 53 -6.78 6.40 3.52
CA GLY A 53 -5.52 5.88 3.01
C GLY A 53 -5.73 4.55 2.30
N GLY A 54 -4.98 4.32 1.22
CA GLY A 54 -5.09 3.10 0.42
C GLY A 54 -3.73 2.61 -0.07
N ARG A 55 -3.64 1.29 -0.20
CA ARG A 55 -2.52 0.59 -0.81
C ARG A 55 -3.08 -0.54 -1.66
N THR A 56 -2.59 -0.65 -2.88
CA THR A 56 -2.83 -1.80 -3.76
C THR A 56 -1.51 -2.26 -4.36
N ILE A 57 -1.41 -3.52 -4.74
CA ILE A 57 -0.24 -4.06 -5.43
C ILE A 57 -0.63 -4.26 -6.89
N LEU A 58 0.22 -3.78 -7.81
CA LEU A 58 0.13 -4.09 -9.22
C LEU A 58 0.92 -5.38 -9.47
N TYR A 59 0.24 -6.40 -9.97
CA TYR A 59 0.84 -7.68 -10.34
C TYR A 59 1.10 -7.72 -11.85
N ALA A 60 2.15 -8.43 -12.25
CA ALA A 60 2.36 -8.77 -13.64
C ALA A 60 1.24 -9.72 -14.10
N SER A 61 0.75 -9.47 -15.31
CA SER A 61 -0.39 -10.20 -15.87
C SER A 61 0.09 -11.47 -16.58
N GLU A 62 -0.27 -11.69 -17.84
CA GLU A 62 0.05 -12.92 -18.57
C GLU A 62 1.49 -12.99 -19.09
N LYS A 63 2.16 -11.83 -19.21
CA LYS A 63 3.53 -11.73 -19.75
C LYS A 63 4.48 -11.15 -18.71
N PRO A 64 5.76 -11.58 -18.70
CA PRO A 64 6.78 -10.96 -17.88
C PRO A 64 6.89 -9.46 -18.17
N VAL A 65 7.09 -8.66 -17.12
CA VAL A 65 7.31 -7.22 -17.22
C VAL A 65 8.70 -6.89 -16.74
N THR A 66 9.49 -6.25 -17.61
CA THR A 66 10.79 -5.69 -17.22
C THR A 66 10.64 -4.24 -16.79
N VAL A 67 11.02 -3.93 -15.55
CA VAL A 67 11.07 -2.55 -15.06
C VAL A 67 12.30 -1.85 -15.64
N ARG A 68 12.07 -1.05 -16.68
CA ARG A 68 13.09 -0.23 -17.33
C ARG A 68 13.33 1.06 -16.55
N LYS A 69 14.47 1.71 -16.80
CA LYS A 69 14.86 2.97 -16.14
C LYS A 69 13.77 4.05 -16.21
N GLN A 70 13.09 4.20 -17.33
CA GLN A 70 12.01 5.18 -17.52
C GLN A 70 10.82 4.91 -16.58
N ILE A 71 10.51 3.63 -16.34
CA ILE A 71 9.44 3.22 -15.42
C ILE A 71 9.88 3.50 -13.97
N SER A 72 11.13 3.21 -13.62
CA SER A 72 11.69 3.59 -12.31
C SER A 72 11.63 5.10 -12.05
N GLU A 73 11.81 5.93 -13.07
CA GLU A 73 11.67 7.39 -12.97
C GLU A 73 10.21 7.82 -12.73
N VAL A 74 9.24 7.13 -13.33
CA VAL A 74 7.80 7.33 -13.03
C VAL A 74 7.52 6.97 -11.58
N PHE A 75 8.07 5.85 -11.08
CA PHE A 75 7.91 5.45 -9.69
C PHE A 75 8.49 6.49 -8.71
N GLY A 76 9.66 7.06 -9.02
CA GLY A 76 10.28 8.08 -8.18
C GLY A 76 9.53 9.41 -8.09
N ARG A 77 8.57 9.68 -8.99
CA ARG A 77 7.78 10.92 -9.02
C ARG A 77 6.35 10.74 -8.50
N GLY A 78 5.88 9.50 -8.37
CA GLY A 78 4.52 9.19 -7.92
C GLY A 78 4.48 8.69 -6.48
N ARG A 79 3.30 8.18 -6.09
CA ARG A 79 3.07 7.60 -4.77
C ARG A 79 3.11 6.08 -4.88
N PHE A 80 4.33 5.55 -4.82
CA PHE A 80 4.59 4.13 -4.94
C PHE A 80 5.45 3.63 -3.78
N ALA A 81 5.32 2.35 -3.47
CA ALA A 81 6.13 1.64 -2.49
C ALA A 81 6.63 0.31 -3.09
N ASP A 82 7.60 -0.31 -2.42
CA ASP A 82 8.30 -1.52 -2.89
C ASP A 82 8.87 -1.35 -4.30
N ILE A 83 9.43 -0.17 -4.57
CA ILE A 83 9.91 0.22 -5.90
C ILE A 83 11.07 -0.71 -6.30
N PRO A 84 10.92 -1.52 -7.38
CA PRO A 84 11.97 -2.41 -7.82
C PRO A 84 13.11 -1.64 -8.50
N LYS A 85 14.31 -2.22 -8.49
CA LYS A 85 15.46 -1.67 -9.20
C LYS A 85 15.26 -1.81 -10.72
N SER A 86 15.86 -0.90 -11.49
CA SER A 86 15.91 -1.03 -12.96
C SER A 86 16.53 -2.37 -13.36
N GLY A 87 15.93 -3.04 -14.32
CA GLY A 87 16.30 -4.38 -14.77
C GLY A 87 15.60 -5.52 -14.02
N TYR A 88 14.79 -5.21 -13.00
CA TYR A 88 13.90 -6.21 -12.38
C TYR A 88 12.90 -6.75 -13.41
N GLU A 89 12.66 -8.06 -13.36
CA GLU A 89 11.68 -8.75 -14.19
C GLU A 89 10.66 -9.40 -13.26
N ALA A 90 9.40 -9.02 -13.42
CA ALA A 90 8.27 -9.65 -12.73
C ALA A 90 7.61 -10.64 -13.67
N PHE A 91 7.54 -11.91 -13.27
CA PHE A 91 6.80 -12.96 -13.98
C PHE A 91 5.31 -12.90 -13.65
N PRO A 92 4.44 -13.61 -14.42
CA PRO A 92 3.02 -13.69 -14.11
C PRO A 92 2.75 -13.99 -12.63
N ASP A 93 1.78 -13.29 -12.06
CA ASP A 93 1.40 -13.34 -10.64
C ASP A 93 2.45 -12.83 -9.64
N GLU A 94 3.57 -12.25 -10.11
CA GLU A 94 4.55 -11.57 -9.27
C GLU A 94 4.22 -10.08 -9.10
N PRO A 95 4.50 -9.50 -7.91
CA PRO A 95 4.28 -8.09 -7.66
C PRO A 95 5.29 -7.24 -8.44
N VAL A 96 4.80 -6.21 -9.12
CA VAL A 96 5.65 -5.21 -9.78
C VAL A 96 5.95 -4.06 -8.84
N VAL A 97 4.90 -3.44 -8.29
CA VAL A 97 5.00 -2.24 -7.44
C VAL A 97 3.74 -2.07 -6.61
N SER A 98 3.85 -1.44 -5.44
CA SER A 98 2.69 -1.00 -4.66
C SER A 98 2.31 0.43 -5.02
N ILE A 99 1.02 0.68 -5.20
CA ILE A 99 0.44 2.01 -5.44
C ILE A 99 -0.17 2.48 -4.12
N LEU A 100 0.24 3.67 -3.68
CA LEU A 100 -0.30 4.33 -2.49
C LEU A 100 -1.25 5.46 -2.88
N ALA A 101 -2.29 5.66 -2.09
CA ALA A 101 -3.31 6.65 -2.34
C ALA A 101 -3.83 7.27 -1.04
N GLU A 102 -4.28 8.52 -1.14
CA GLU A 102 -5.01 9.18 -0.08
C GLU A 102 -6.18 9.97 -0.67
N GLY A 103 -7.23 10.24 0.10
CA GLY A 103 -8.39 10.98 -0.37
C GLY A 103 -9.40 11.31 0.72
N ASN A 104 -10.47 12.01 0.34
CA ASN A 104 -11.55 12.41 1.24
C ASN A 104 -12.66 11.36 1.32
N SER A 105 -12.69 10.43 0.37
CA SER A 105 -13.61 9.30 0.34
C SER A 105 -12.93 8.00 -0.07
N ARG A 106 -13.58 6.87 0.23
CA ARG A 106 -13.16 5.54 -0.28
C ARG A 106 -13.13 5.52 -1.81
N SER A 107 -14.08 6.18 -2.46
CA SER A 107 -14.15 6.27 -3.93
C SER A 107 -12.97 7.04 -4.52
N ASP A 108 -12.52 8.13 -3.87
CA ASP A 108 -11.36 8.91 -4.33
C ASP A 108 -10.10 8.04 -4.35
N VAL A 109 -9.86 7.33 -3.24
CA VAL A 109 -8.71 6.45 -3.05
C VAL A 109 -8.70 5.31 -4.07
N ILE A 110 -9.83 4.62 -4.23
CA ILE A 110 -9.95 3.52 -5.21
C ILE A 110 -9.85 4.04 -6.64
N GLY A 111 -10.45 5.20 -6.94
CA GLY A 111 -10.40 5.85 -8.24
C GLY A 111 -8.95 6.16 -8.63
N TYR A 112 -8.22 6.83 -7.76
CA TYR A 112 -6.81 7.16 -7.97
C TYR A 112 -5.95 5.91 -8.21
N MET A 113 -6.07 4.88 -7.36
CA MET A 113 -5.31 3.64 -7.54
C MET A 113 -5.61 2.96 -8.88
N LYS A 114 -6.87 2.98 -9.33
CA LYS A 114 -7.26 2.45 -10.65
C LYS A 114 -6.67 3.28 -11.80
N GLU A 115 -6.63 4.60 -11.67
CA GLU A 115 -6.03 5.47 -12.68
C GLU A 115 -4.52 5.27 -12.80
N GLN A 116 -3.82 5.18 -11.65
CA GLN A 116 -2.39 4.85 -11.63
C GLN A 116 -2.12 3.47 -12.23
N ALA A 117 -2.91 2.45 -11.87
CA ALA A 117 -2.78 1.12 -12.44
C ALA A 117 -2.98 1.12 -13.97
N LYS A 118 -3.98 1.84 -14.48
CA LYS A 118 -4.21 2.01 -15.92
C LYS A 118 -3.07 2.74 -16.63
N MET A 119 -2.50 3.75 -15.99
CA MET A 119 -1.34 4.47 -16.53
C MET A 119 -0.12 3.55 -16.63
N LEU A 120 0.19 2.82 -15.54
CA LEU A 120 1.30 1.87 -15.51
C LEU A 120 1.15 0.77 -16.56
N HIS A 121 -0.06 0.22 -16.71
CA HIS A 121 -0.35 -0.80 -17.72
C HIS A 121 -0.13 -0.33 -19.18
N LYS A 122 -0.14 0.99 -19.44
CA LYS A 122 0.15 1.52 -20.79
C LYS A 122 1.64 1.68 -21.08
N ILE A 123 2.47 1.75 -20.03
CA ILE A 123 3.90 2.05 -20.15
C ILE A 123 4.80 0.85 -19.82
N MET A 124 4.19 -0.24 -19.34
CA MET A 124 4.79 -1.54 -19.04
C MET A 124 4.44 -2.54 -20.14
#